data_AF-A0A0H5CFL5-F1
#
_entry.id   AF-A0A0H5CFL5-F1
#
_cell.length_a   1.000
_cell.length_b   1.000
_cell.length_c   1.000
_cell.angle_alpha   90.00
_cell.angle_beta   90.00
_cell.angle_gamma   90.00
#
_symmetry.space_group_name_H-M   'P 1'
#
loop_
_entity.id
_entity.type
_entity.pdbx_description
1 polymer ?
#
loop_
_entity_poly.entity_id
_entity_poly.type
_entity_poly.pdbx_seq_one_letter_code
_entity_poly.pdbx_strand_id
1 'polypeptide(L)'
;MTAATEIAKLARLLGDQPERFAYLADLPVSDLRVLREKATDVLFDANRAVFERIAAASKLVPTGVTAAVAQKAFGPLLCARVAGVLEPERAIDIAGRLPVDFLADVAAELDPRRAAGVLAALPAGPVVAVGTELARRGDYVTMGRFIGELPASALKATVEALDTEAILRTAAFSEVEDRFAEIFAMIPDAKVAEVARVFAEASDELGEAVLPVLRNLDKAGLTRLAAEVRQHSPEQRAHFAAIAERVGVLDRLGPLAEALNG
;
A
#
# COMPACT_ATOMS: atom_id res chain seq x y z
N MET A 1 -4.90 -1.46 12.66
CA MET A 1 -3.46 -1.11 12.62
C MET A 1 -2.86 -1.15 14.01
N THR A 2 -1.57 -1.52 14.12
CA THR A 2 -0.81 -1.60 15.37
C THR A 2 0.15 -0.41 15.51
N ALA A 3 0.71 -0.20 16.71
CA ALA A 3 1.73 0.83 16.96
C ALA A 3 3.01 0.57 16.14
N ALA A 4 3.42 -0.69 16.01
CA ALA A 4 4.57 -1.08 15.20
C ALA A 4 4.41 -0.68 13.72
N THR A 5 3.20 -0.83 13.16
CA THR A 5 2.90 -0.40 11.79
C THR A 5 3.07 1.11 11.62
N GLU A 6 2.55 1.93 12.55
CA GLU A 6 2.69 3.39 12.44
C GLU A 6 4.13 3.86 12.66
N ILE A 7 4.88 3.20 13.55
CA ILE A 7 6.31 3.46 13.76
C ILE A 7 7.11 3.16 12.50
N ALA A 8 6.86 2.03 11.84
CA ALA A 8 7.54 1.68 10.58
C ALA A 8 7.29 2.74 9.48
N LYS A 9 6.06 3.25 9.38
CA LYS A 9 5.71 4.33 8.44
C LYS A 9 6.41 5.65 8.79
N LEU A 10 6.45 6.01 10.07
CA LEU A 10 7.13 7.21 10.54
C LEU A 10 8.65 7.14 10.30
N ALA A 11 9.26 6.00 10.62
CA ALA A 11 10.69 5.77 10.42
C ALA A 11 11.07 5.92 8.96
N ARG A 12 10.26 5.35 8.06
CA ARG A 12 10.42 5.55 6.61
C ARG A 12 10.31 7.02 6.21
N LEU A 13 9.31 7.74 6.70
CA LEU A 13 9.12 9.17 6.41
C LEU A 13 10.35 10.01 6.83
N LEU A 14 10.99 9.65 7.93
CA LEU A 14 12.14 10.35 8.49
C LEU A 14 13.49 9.82 8.00
N GLY A 15 13.50 8.79 7.15
CA GLY A 15 14.71 8.20 6.58
C GLY A 15 15.56 7.43 7.60
N ASP A 16 14.93 6.73 8.55
CA ASP A 16 15.63 6.00 9.61
C ASP A 16 15.00 4.62 9.90
N GLN A 17 15.61 3.86 10.80
CA GLN A 17 15.17 2.51 11.19
C GLN A 17 14.05 2.56 12.24
N PRO A 18 13.05 1.63 12.20
CA PRO A 18 11.96 1.59 13.17
C PRO A 18 12.42 1.54 14.63
N GLU A 19 13.54 0.87 14.92
CA GLU A 19 14.11 0.67 16.25
C GLU A 19 14.49 1.99 16.93
N ARG A 20 14.89 3.00 16.15
CA ARG A 20 15.18 4.35 16.65
C ARG A 20 13.94 4.97 17.33
N PHE A 21 12.75 4.58 16.89
CA PHE A 21 11.47 5.11 17.36
C PHE A 21 10.75 4.15 18.31
N ALA A 22 11.42 3.12 18.83
CA ALA A 22 10.81 2.16 19.76
C ALA A 22 10.22 2.80 21.03
N TYR A 23 10.74 3.97 21.44
CA TYR A 23 10.22 4.75 22.56
C TYR A 23 8.78 5.28 22.34
N LEU A 24 8.26 5.21 21.10
CA LEU A 24 6.90 5.59 20.76
C LEU A 24 5.89 4.42 20.89
N ALA A 25 6.36 3.20 21.17
CA ALA A 25 5.52 1.99 21.15
C ALA A 25 4.35 2.02 22.14
N ASP A 26 4.49 2.76 23.24
CA ASP A 26 3.46 2.88 24.29
C ASP A 26 2.39 3.95 23.99
N LEU A 27 2.51 4.69 22.87
CA LEU A 27 1.53 5.71 22.49
C LEU A 27 0.29 5.11 21.82
N PRO A 28 -0.89 5.75 21.97
CA PRO A 28 -2.07 5.38 21.19
C PRO A 28 -1.80 5.42 19.68
N VAL A 29 -2.29 4.42 18.94
CA VAL A 29 -2.11 4.33 17.47
C VAL A 29 -2.67 5.56 16.75
N SER A 30 -3.75 6.15 17.26
CA SER A 30 -4.30 7.41 16.76
C SER A 30 -3.29 8.55 16.81
N ASP A 31 -2.53 8.63 17.90
CA ASP A 31 -1.60 9.73 18.15
C ASP A 31 -0.34 9.56 17.30
N LEU A 32 0.12 8.31 17.11
CA LEU A 32 1.20 7.99 16.16
C LEU A 32 0.83 8.38 14.73
N ARG A 33 -0.41 8.10 14.32
CA ARG A 33 -0.92 8.54 13.02
C ARG A 33 -0.92 10.07 12.91
N VAL A 34 -1.45 10.78 13.91
CA VAL A 34 -1.44 12.26 13.92
C VAL A 34 -0.03 12.82 13.88
N LEU A 35 0.92 12.23 14.62
CA LEU A 35 2.32 12.63 14.61
C LEU A 35 2.93 12.48 13.21
N ARG A 36 2.72 11.32 12.57
CA ARG A 36 3.19 11.06 11.22
C ARG A 36 2.59 12.02 10.20
N GLU A 37 1.29 12.30 10.29
CA GLU A 37 0.62 13.25 9.42
C GLU A 37 1.19 14.67 9.58
N LYS A 38 1.38 15.13 10.83
CA LYS A 38 2.00 16.45 11.10
C LYS A 38 3.45 16.52 10.63
N ALA A 39 4.24 15.46 10.84
CA ALA A 39 5.61 15.39 10.33
C ALA A 39 5.64 15.47 8.80
N THR A 40 4.68 14.81 8.14
CA THR A 40 4.49 14.89 6.69
C THR A 40 4.17 16.33 6.29
N ASP A 41 3.24 16.99 6.97
CA ASP A 41 2.88 18.38 6.64
C ASP A 41 4.06 19.33 6.76
N VAL A 42 4.83 19.26 7.85
CA VAL A 42 6.02 20.10 8.02
C VAL A 42 7.05 19.85 6.92
N LEU A 43 7.36 18.58 6.64
CA LEU A 43 8.36 18.22 5.63
C LEU A 43 7.93 18.62 4.21
N PHE A 44 6.64 18.56 3.90
CA PHE A 44 6.14 18.82 2.56
C PHE A 44 5.71 20.29 2.34
N ASP A 45 5.28 21.03 3.37
CA ASP A 45 4.81 22.42 3.22
C ASP A 45 5.91 23.47 3.33
N ALA A 46 7.03 23.17 4.02
CA ALA A 46 8.11 24.13 4.23
C ALA A 46 8.68 24.75 2.94
N ASN A 47 8.54 24.07 1.79
CA ASN A 47 9.07 24.52 0.50
C ASN A 47 8.04 24.53 -0.65
N ARG A 48 6.73 24.51 -0.35
CA ARG A 48 5.66 24.40 -1.37
C ARG A 48 5.80 25.44 -2.49
N ALA A 49 6.00 26.72 -2.15
CA ALA A 49 6.16 27.80 -3.13
C ALA A 49 7.41 27.65 -4.02
N VAL A 50 8.44 26.93 -3.58
CA VAL A 50 9.60 26.59 -4.42
C VAL A 50 9.20 25.51 -5.42
N PHE A 51 8.51 24.46 -4.97
CA PHE A 51 8.05 23.37 -5.84
C PHE A 51 7.04 23.84 -6.89
N GLU A 52 6.12 24.74 -6.54
CA GLU A 52 5.17 25.34 -7.49
C GLU A 52 5.89 26.15 -8.58
N ARG A 53 6.95 26.88 -8.22
CA ARG A 53 7.79 27.59 -9.20
C ARG A 53 8.53 26.62 -10.13
N ILE A 54 9.06 25.51 -9.59
CA ILE A 54 9.69 24.46 -10.39
C ILE A 54 8.67 23.82 -11.33
N ALA A 55 7.47 23.48 -10.84
CA ALA A 55 6.38 22.92 -11.63
C ALA A 55 5.95 23.88 -12.75
N ALA A 56 5.80 25.17 -12.47
CA ALA A 56 5.49 26.19 -13.48
C ALA A 56 6.61 26.30 -14.52
N ALA A 57 7.87 26.35 -14.09
CA ALA A 57 9.02 26.41 -15.00
C ALA A 57 9.13 25.16 -15.89
N SER A 58 8.72 23.99 -15.39
CA SER A 58 8.73 22.75 -16.16
C SER A 58 7.89 22.84 -17.43
N LYS A 59 6.84 23.69 -17.46
CA LYS A 59 5.96 23.89 -18.63
C LYS A 59 6.70 24.55 -19.81
N LEU A 60 7.82 25.23 -19.55
CA LEU A 60 8.62 25.92 -20.57
C LEU A 60 9.69 25.03 -21.21
N VAL A 61 9.93 23.84 -20.67
CA VAL A 61 11.01 22.95 -21.07
C VAL A 61 10.43 21.68 -21.70
N PRO A 62 11.01 21.15 -22.80
CA PRO A 62 10.57 19.87 -23.35
C PRO A 62 10.56 18.75 -22.31
N THR A 63 9.57 17.88 -22.36
CA THR A 63 9.36 16.84 -21.35
C THR A 63 10.55 15.89 -21.23
N GLY A 64 11.21 15.54 -22.35
CA GLY A 64 12.38 14.66 -22.32
C GLY A 64 13.56 15.27 -21.57
N VAL A 65 13.77 16.58 -21.71
CA VAL A 65 14.79 17.31 -20.94
C VAL A 65 14.38 17.36 -19.46
N THR A 66 13.11 17.63 -19.18
CA THR A 66 12.58 17.64 -17.81
C THR A 66 12.76 16.29 -17.12
N ALA A 67 12.45 15.18 -17.80
CA ALA A 67 12.65 13.83 -17.29
C ALA A 67 14.14 13.52 -17.05
N ALA A 68 15.03 13.94 -17.95
CA ALA A 68 16.47 13.78 -17.77
C ALA A 68 16.99 14.56 -16.55
N VAL A 69 16.51 15.78 -16.34
CA VAL A 69 16.85 16.60 -15.16
C VAL A 69 16.28 15.98 -13.88
N ALA A 70 15.03 15.54 -13.92
CA ALA A 70 14.37 14.85 -12.80
C ALA A 70 15.20 13.65 -12.33
N GLN A 71 15.60 12.79 -13.27
CA GLN A 71 16.38 11.59 -12.95
C GLN A 71 17.82 11.91 -12.52
N LYS A 72 18.53 12.78 -13.25
CA LYS A 72 19.98 12.95 -13.10
C LYS A 72 20.39 14.01 -12.09
N ALA A 73 19.52 14.99 -11.79
CA ALA A 73 19.86 16.14 -10.95
C ALA A 73 19.00 16.23 -9.69
N PHE A 74 17.70 15.95 -9.77
CA PHE A 74 16.79 16.11 -8.63
C PHE A 74 16.73 14.87 -7.74
N GLY A 75 16.78 13.68 -8.34
CA GLY A 75 16.63 12.43 -7.61
C GLY A 75 15.19 12.19 -7.12
N PRO A 76 14.94 11.05 -6.45
CA PRO A 76 13.59 10.60 -6.14
C PRO A 76 12.80 11.53 -5.21
N LEU A 77 13.43 11.98 -4.12
CA LEU A 77 12.79 12.82 -3.11
C LEU A 77 12.25 14.13 -3.70
N LEU A 78 13.09 14.89 -4.41
CA LEU A 78 12.66 16.16 -5.01
C LEU A 78 11.60 15.93 -6.09
N CYS A 79 11.74 14.88 -6.90
CA CYS A 79 10.72 14.50 -7.87
C CYS A 79 9.36 14.24 -7.20
N ALA A 80 9.35 13.52 -6.07
CA ALA A 80 8.13 13.25 -5.31
C ALA A 80 7.49 14.54 -4.76
N ARG A 81 8.30 15.48 -4.25
CA ARG A 81 7.79 16.78 -3.76
C ARG A 81 7.20 17.62 -4.88
N VAL A 82 7.83 17.63 -6.05
CA VAL A 82 7.34 18.37 -7.24
C VAL A 82 6.10 17.69 -7.84
N ALA A 83 6.02 16.35 -7.83
CA ALA A 83 4.89 15.60 -8.37
C ALA A 83 3.56 16.00 -7.73
N GLY A 84 3.54 16.27 -6.42
CA GLY A 84 2.33 16.71 -5.70
C GLY A 84 1.82 18.11 -6.04
N VAL A 85 2.53 18.86 -6.89
CA VAL A 85 2.12 20.20 -7.35
C VAL A 85 2.13 20.35 -8.87
N LEU A 86 2.39 19.26 -9.60
CA LEU A 86 2.31 19.23 -11.06
C LEU A 86 0.86 19.04 -11.52
N GLU A 87 0.54 19.62 -12.68
CA GLU A 87 -0.69 19.26 -13.39
C GLU A 87 -0.67 17.76 -13.76
N PRO A 88 -1.79 17.03 -13.63
CA PRO A 88 -1.84 15.58 -13.88
C PRO A 88 -1.23 15.17 -15.22
N GLU A 89 -1.63 15.81 -16.32
CA GLU A 89 -1.13 15.49 -17.66
C GLU A 89 0.39 15.67 -17.76
N ARG A 90 0.93 16.74 -17.14
CA ARG A 90 2.36 17.02 -17.16
C ARG A 90 3.13 15.99 -16.34
N ALA A 91 2.62 15.63 -15.17
CA ALA A 91 3.22 14.60 -14.33
C ALA A 91 3.26 13.24 -15.06
N ILE A 92 2.17 12.87 -15.74
CA ILE A 92 2.07 11.61 -16.51
C ILE A 92 3.04 11.59 -17.69
N ASP A 93 3.15 12.66 -18.48
CA ASP A 93 4.10 12.72 -19.62
C ASP A 93 5.57 12.66 -19.15
N ILE A 94 5.90 13.29 -18.01
CA ILE A 94 7.25 13.17 -17.42
C ILE A 94 7.48 11.74 -16.91
N ALA A 95 6.55 11.19 -16.13
CA ALA A 95 6.65 9.85 -15.57
C ALA A 95 6.80 8.78 -16.66
N GLY A 96 6.08 8.91 -17.79
CA GLY A 96 6.17 8.00 -18.93
C GLY A 96 7.55 7.94 -19.60
N ARG A 97 8.48 8.83 -19.24
CA ARG A 97 9.85 8.86 -19.75
C ARG A 97 10.89 8.44 -18.71
N LEU A 98 10.47 8.21 -17.47
CA LEU A 98 11.35 7.82 -16.38
C LEU A 98 11.42 6.29 -16.27
N PRO A 99 12.59 5.72 -15.94
CA PRO A 99 12.71 4.30 -15.66
C PRO A 99 11.84 3.84 -14.48
N VAL A 100 11.34 2.60 -14.56
CA VAL A 100 10.42 2.03 -13.55
C VAL A 100 11.07 1.92 -12.18
N ASP A 101 12.36 1.56 -12.12
CA ASP A 101 13.13 1.49 -10.89
C ASP A 101 13.24 2.85 -10.18
N PHE A 102 13.46 3.91 -10.95
CA PHE A 102 13.46 5.29 -10.44
C PHE A 102 12.06 5.74 -10.01
N LEU A 103 11.00 5.38 -10.75
CA LEU A 103 9.63 5.68 -10.37
C LEU A 103 9.23 4.96 -9.07
N ALA A 104 9.73 3.74 -8.83
CA ALA A 104 9.55 3.04 -7.56
C ALA A 104 10.23 3.79 -6.40
N ASP A 105 11.42 4.36 -6.62
CA ASP A 105 12.08 5.22 -5.62
C ASP A 105 11.26 6.49 -5.37
N VAL A 106 10.73 7.12 -6.44
CA VAL A 106 9.86 8.30 -6.32
C VAL A 106 8.59 7.96 -5.53
N ALA A 107 7.99 6.79 -5.76
CA ALA A 107 6.80 6.34 -5.06
C ALA A 107 7.03 6.19 -3.56
N ALA A 108 8.20 5.69 -3.15
CA ALA A 108 8.56 5.56 -1.73
C ALA A 108 8.60 6.93 -1.01
N GLU A 109 9.02 7.98 -1.72
CA GLU A 109 9.14 9.35 -1.21
C GLU A 109 7.84 10.17 -1.32
N LEU A 110 6.87 9.71 -2.11
CA LEU A 110 5.64 10.44 -2.39
C LEU A 110 4.65 10.38 -1.23
N ASP A 111 3.93 11.47 -0.98
CA ASP A 111 2.67 11.44 -0.22
C ASP A 111 1.51 11.30 -1.22
N PRO A 112 0.82 10.14 -1.28
CA PRO A 112 -0.25 9.90 -2.23
C PRO A 112 -1.38 10.94 -2.15
N ARG A 113 -1.71 11.44 -0.96
CA ARG A 113 -2.78 12.42 -0.74
C ARG A 113 -2.49 13.74 -1.45
N ARG A 114 -1.21 14.12 -1.52
CA ARG A 114 -0.76 15.34 -2.18
C ARG A 114 -0.70 15.18 -3.70
N ALA A 115 -0.62 13.95 -4.20
CA ALA A 115 -0.60 13.64 -5.63
C ALA A 115 -1.92 13.04 -6.13
N ALA A 116 -3.01 13.10 -5.35
CA ALA A 116 -4.28 12.43 -5.66
C ALA A 116 -4.78 12.74 -7.09
N GLY A 117 -4.68 13.99 -7.55
CA GLY A 117 -5.05 14.36 -8.92
C GLY A 117 -4.21 13.70 -10.00
N VAL A 118 -2.91 13.54 -9.78
CA VAL A 118 -2.01 12.79 -10.68
C VAL A 118 -2.35 11.30 -10.64
N LEU A 119 -2.49 10.74 -9.44
CA LEU A 119 -2.72 9.31 -9.22
C LEU A 119 -4.06 8.85 -9.81
N ALA A 120 -5.10 9.66 -9.68
CA ALA A 120 -6.43 9.41 -10.26
C ALA A 120 -6.40 9.35 -11.79
N ALA A 121 -5.44 10.02 -12.43
CA ALA A 121 -5.29 10.07 -13.89
C ALA A 121 -4.22 9.09 -14.42
N LEU A 122 -3.50 8.37 -13.56
CA LEU A 122 -2.44 7.46 -13.99
C LEU A 122 -3.01 6.30 -14.83
N PRO A 123 -2.42 6.00 -16.00
CA PRO A 123 -2.77 4.80 -16.75
C PRO A 123 -2.39 3.53 -15.98
N ALA A 124 -3.16 2.45 -16.17
CA ALA A 124 -2.93 1.19 -15.45
C ALA A 124 -1.54 0.57 -15.72
N GLY A 125 -1.01 0.69 -16.94
CA GLY A 125 0.29 0.09 -17.31
C GLY A 125 1.45 0.55 -16.43
N PRO A 126 1.73 1.86 -16.31
CA PRO A 126 2.73 2.40 -15.39
C PRO A 126 2.49 2.01 -13.92
N VAL A 127 1.23 2.02 -13.45
CA VAL A 127 0.89 1.62 -12.07
C VAL A 127 1.27 0.17 -11.83
N VAL A 128 0.92 -0.74 -12.75
CA VAL A 128 1.30 -2.16 -12.68
C VAL A 128 2.81 -2.33 -12.70
N ALA A 129 3.51 -1.62 -13.60
CA ALA A 129 4.97 -1.73 -13.71
C ALA A 129 5.67 -1.33 -12.41
N VAL A 130 5.29 -0.20 -11.82
CA VAL A 130 5.85 0.29 -10.54
C VAL A 130 5.42 -0.60 -9.38
N GLY A 131 4.15 -1.05 -9.33
CA GLY A 131 3.64 -1.96 -8.31
C GLY A 131 4.39 -3.30 -8.29
N THR A 132 4.65 -3.87 -9.46
CA THR A 132 5.45 -5.11 -9.59
C THR A 132 6.90 -4.91 -9.15
N GLU A 133 7.51 -3.76 -9.47
CA GLU A 133 8.88 -3.47 -9.01
C GLU A 133 8.93 -3.26 -7.49
N LEU A 134 7.95 -2.58 -6.89
CA LEU A 134 7.85 -2.44 -5.43
C LEU A 134 7.64 -3.80 -4.75
N ALA A 135 6.78 -4.66 -5.31
CA ALA A 135 6.57 -6.02 -4.80
C ALA A 135 7.86 -6.86 -4.86
N ARG A 136 8.62 -6.77 -5.98
CA ARG A 136 9.92 -7.43 -6.13
C ARG A 136 10.95 -6.96 -5.08
N ARG A 137 10.84 -5.71 -4.63
CA ARG A 137 11.68 -5.12 -3.56
C ARG A 137 11.16 -5.41 -2.15
N GLY A 138 9.97 -5.98 -2.01
CA GLY A 138 9.29 -6.16 -0.73
C GLY A 138 8.76 -4.86 -0.11
N ASP A 139 8.60 -3.78 -0.89
CA ASP A 139 8.13 -2.49 -0.38
C ASP A 139 6.60 -2.39 -0.33
N TYR A 140 6.00 -3.30 0.44
CA TYR A 140 4.55 -3.39 0.62
C TYR A 140 3.99 -2.19 1.42
N VAL A 141 4.83 -1.55 2.23
CA VAL A 141 4.48 -0.33 2.98
C VAL A 141 4.16 0.80 2.00
N THR A 142 5.02 1.03 1.01
CA THR A 142 4.75 2.01 -0.04
C THR A 142 3.48 1.65 -0.81
N MET A 143 3.34 0.39 -1.24
CA MET A 143 2.16 -0.05 -2.00
C MET A 143 0.84 0.18 -1.24
N GLY A 144 0.80 -0.16 0.05
CA GLY A 144 -0.39 0.00 0.91
C GLY A 144 -0.87 1.45 1.02
N ARG A 145 0.05 2.42 0.97
CA ARG A 145 -0.28 3.86 1.05
C ARG A 145 -1.03 4.37 -0.20
N PHE A 146 -0.84 3.73 -1.36
CA PHE A 146 -1.41 4.20 -2.63
C PHE A 146 -2.81 3.66 -2.91
N ILE A 147 -3.24 2.60 -2.21
CA ILE A 147 -4.53 1.93 -2.50
C ILE A 147 -5.69 2.92 -2.51
N GLY A 148 -5.70 3.88 -1.58
CA GLY A 148 -6.76 4.88 -1.44
C GLY A 148 -6.91 5.83 -2.62
N GLU A 149 -5.82 6.14 -3.30
CA GLU A 149 -5.76 7.21 -4.30
C GLU A 149 -5.78 6.68 -5.75
N LEU A 150 -5.55 5.37 -5.94
CA LEU A 150 -5.51 4.77 -7.26
C LEU A 150 -6.93 4.47 -7.82
N PRO A 151 -7.12 4.65 -9.14
CA PRO A 151 -8.37 4.31 -9.80
C PRO A 151 -8.61 2.80 -9.78
N ALA A 152 -9.88 2.39 -9.69
CA ALA A 152 -10.28 0.98 -9.58
C ALA A 152 -9.74 0.11 -10.72
N SER A 153 -9.64 0.63 -11.95
CA SER A 153 -9.08 -0.08 -13.10
C SER A 153 -7.58 -0.39 -12.93
N ALA A 154 -6.81 0.55 -12.38
CA ALA A 154 -5.38 0.34 -12.11
C ALA A 154 -5.17 -0.61 -10.92
N LEU A 155 -6.00 -0.51 -9.89
CA LEU A 155 -6.00 -1.47 -8.77
C LEU A 155 -6.30 -2.88 -9.25
N LYS A 156 -7.36 -3.06 -10.06
CA LYS A 156 -7.71 -4.36 -10.65
C LYS A 156 -6.55 -4.94 -11.47
N ALA A 157 -5.97 -4.15 -12.37
CA ALA A 157 -4.84 -4.60 -13.19
C ALA A 157 -3.62 -4.99 -12.34
N THR A 158 -3.37 -4.26 -11.25
CA THR A 158 -2.28 -4.56 -10.31
C THR A 158 -2.56 -5.85 -9.53
N VAL A 159 -3.79 -6.03 -9.04
CA VAL A 159 -4.24 -7.27 -8.40
C VAL A 159 -4.11 -8.47 -9.34
N GLU A 160 -4.38 -8.31 -10.64
CA GLU A 160 -4.19 -9.39 -11.63
C GLU A 160 -2.71 -9.72 -11.86
N ALA A 161 -1.83 -8.71 -11.87
CA ALA A 161 -0.40 -8.88 -12.16
C ALA A 161 0.45 -9.40 -11.00
N LEU A 162 0.08 -9.09 -9.74
CA LEU A 162 0.86 -9.47 -8.56
C LEU A 162 0.58 -10.91 -8.10
N ASP A 163 1.56 -11.51 -7.44
CA ASP A 163 1.36 -12.74 -6.69
C ASP A 163 0.48 -12.50 -5.46
N THR A 164 -0.12 -13.59 -4.97
CA THR A 164 -1.10 -13.54 -3.89
C THR A 164 -0.47 -13.09 -2.56
N GLU A 165 0.77 -13.47 -2.28
CA GLU A 165 1.45 -13.07 -1.05
C GLU A 165 1.72 -11.55 -1.01
N ALA A 166 2.17 -10.96 -2.12
CA ALA A 166 2.39 -9.53 -2.26
C ALA A 166 1.09 -8.73 -2.08
N ILE A 167 -0.03 -9.24 -2.61
CA ILE A 167 -1.36 -8.63 -2.41
C ILE A 167 -1.71 -8.62 -0.91
N LEU A 168 -1.55 -9.76 -0.22
CA LEU A 168 -1.88 -9.86 1.20
C LEU A 168 -0.98 -8.98 2.07
N ARG A 169 0.34 -8.99 1.83
CA ARG A 169 1.28 -8.11 2.53
C ARG A 169 0.98 -6.63 2.29
N THR A 170 0.65 -6.26 1.05
CA THR A 170 0.24 -4.89 0.71
C THR A 170 -1.04 -4.48 1.45
N ALA A 171 -2.02 -5.38 1.53
CA ALA A 171 -3.27 -5.14 2.25
C ALA A 171 -3.04 -4.89 3.74
N ALA A 172 -2.08 -5.58 4.38
CA ALA A 172 -1.70 -5.36 5.79
C ALA A 172 -1.23 -3.93 6.11
N PHE A 173 -0.67 -3.22 5.13
CA PHE A 173 -0.19 -1.84 5.30
C PHE A 173 -1.18 -0.76 4.81
N SER A 174 -2.32 -1.16 4.26
CA SER A 174 -3.31 -0.21 3.75
C SER A 174 -4.07 0.49 4.88
N GLU A 175 -4.31 1.79 4.67
CA GLU A 175 -5.00 2.67 5.60
C GLU A 175 -6.50 2.83 5.30
N VAL A 176 -6.95 2.28 4.17
CA VAL A 176 -8.29 2.51 3.64
C VAL A 176 -9.16 1.29 3.90
N GLU A 177 -9.61 1.17 5.16
CA GLU A 177 -10.38 0.02 5.63
C GLU A 177 -11.69 -0.17 4.83
N ASP A 178 -12.33 0.93 4.43
CA ASP A 178 -13.64 0.92 3.74
C ASP A 178 -13.58 0.38 2.30
N ARG A 179 -12.39 0.36 1.67
CA ARG A 179 -12.22 -0.10 0.28
C ARG A 179 -11.85 -1.58 0.16
N PHE A 180 -11.57 -2.27 1.28
CA PHE A 180 -11.13 -3.67 1.22
C PHE A 180 -12.16 -4.60 0.61
N ALA A 181 -13.44 -4.45 0.96
CA ALA A 181 -14.51 -5.28 0.40
C ALA A 181 -14.60 -5.10 -1.13
N GLU A 182 -14.53 -3.86 -1.63
CA GLU A 182 -14.57 -3.56 -3.05
C GLU A 182 -13.37 -4.16 -3.80
N ILE A 183 -12.16 -4.01 -3.25
CA ILE A 183 -10.93 -4.54 -3.86
C ILE A 183 -10.92 -6.06 -3.83
N PHE A 184 -11.36 -6.67 -2.72
CA PHE A 184 -11.44 -8.13 -2.60
C PHE A 184 -12.44 -8.72 -3.60
N ALA A 185 -13.54 -8.01 -3.88
CA ALA A 185 -14.50 -8.41 -4.91
C ALA A 185 -13.89 -8.40 -6.33
N MET A 186 -12.80 -7.66 -6.57
CA MET A 186 -12.07 -7.68 -7.86
C MET A 186 -11.17 -8.90 -8.02
N ILE A 187 -10.82 -9.60 -6.94
CA ILE A 187 -9.94 -10.79 -6.97
C ILE A 187 -10.70 -11.93 -7.65
N PRO A 188 -10.17 -12.61 -8.68
CA PRO A 188 -10.79 -13.78 -9.30
C PRO A 188 -10.88 -15.00 -8.36
N ASP A 189 -11.84 -15.92 -8.56
CA ASP A 189 -12.03 -17.09 -7.68
C ASP A 189 -10.78 -17.95 -7.55
N ALA A 190 -10.07 -18.17 -8.67
CA ALA A 190 -8.80 -18.88 -8.67
C ALA A 190 -7.77 -18.25 -7.73
N LYS A 191 -7.70 -16.91 -7.67
CA LYS A 191 -6.82 -16.21 -6.73
C LYS A 191 -7.34 -16.26 -5.29
N VAL A 192 -8.66 -16.36 -5.05
CA VAL A 192 -9.17 -16.55 -3.68
C VAL A 192 -8.79 -17.93 -3.13
N ALA A 193 -8.78 -18.97 -3.96
CA ALA A 193 -8.25 -20.27 -3.57
C ALA A 193 -6.75 -20.19 -3.23
N GLU A 194 -5.97 -19.43 -4.02
CA GLU A 194 -4.57 -19.16 -3.69
C GLU A 194 -4.42 -18.37 -2.38
N VAL A 195 -5.30 -17.39 -2.12
CA VAL A 195 -5.31 -16.61 -0.88
C VAL A 195 -5.50 -17.56 0.31
N ALA A 196 -6.49 -18.45 0.26
CA ALA A 196 -6.71 -19.45 1.30
C ALA A 196 -5.50 -20.37 1.48
N ARG A 197 -4.87 -20.81 0.39
CA ARG A 197 -3.66 -21.64 0.44
C ARG A 197 -2.47 -20.90 1.08
N VAL A 198 -2.22 -19.65 0.68
CA VAL A 198 -1.17 -18.81 1.28
C VAL A 198 -1.45 -18.61 2.77
N PHE A 199 -2.70 -18.44 3.18
CA PHE A 199 -3.06 -18.40 4.60
C PHE A 199 -2.80 -19.70 5.35
N ALA A 200 -3.14 -20.85 4.75
CA ALA A 200 -2.91 -22.16 5.35
C ALA A 200 -1.43 -22.52 5.49
N GLU A 201 -0.57 -21.91 4.67
CA GLU A 201 0.88 -22.08 4.66
C GLU A 201 1.63 -20.87 5.28
N ALA A 202 0.89 -19.86 5.76
CA ALA A 202 1.46 -18.60 6.22
C ALA A 202 2.32 -18.80 7.49
N SER A 203 3.40 -18.02 7.59
CA SER A 203 4.06 -17.84 8.89
C SER A 203 3.13 -17.10 9.86
N ASP A 204 3.36 -17.28 11.17
CA ASP A 204 2.68 -16.51 12.22
C ASP A 204 2.75 -15.01 11.94
N GLU A 205 3.90 -14.48 11.49
CA GLU A 205 4.08 -13.06 11.17
C GLU A 205 3.11 -12.57 10.08
N LEU A 206 2.98 -13.33 8.97
CA LEU A 206 2.08 -12.97 7.89
C LEU A 206 0.62 -13.10 8.33
N GLY A 207 0.30 -14.17 9.07
CA GLY A 207 -1.03 -14.38 9.64
C GLY A 207 -1.45 -13.22 10.54
N GLU A 208 -0.58 -12.82 11.47
CA GLU A 208 -0.82 -11.73 12.43
C GLU A 208 -0.99 -10.38 11.73
N ALA A 209 -0.27 -10.14 10.63
CA ALA A 209 -0.39 -8.90 9.85
C ALA A 209 -1.69 -8.82 9.04
N VAL A 210 -2.14 -9.95 8.47
CA VAL A 210 -3.22 -9.95 7.47
C VAL A 210 -4.60 -10.26 8.06
N LEU A 211 -4.70 -11.11 9.09
CA LEU A 211 -5.97 -11.44 9.76
C LEU A 211 -6.76 -10.20 10.21
N PRO A 212 -6.13 -9.17 10.81
CA PRO A 212 -6.84 -7.94 11.18
C PRO A 212 -7.45 -7.19 10.00
N VAL A 213 -6.93 -7.38 8.79
CA VAL A 213 -7.48 -6.75 7.57
C VAL A 213 -8.72 -7.50 7.09
N LEU A 214 -8.75 -8.83 7.20
CA LEU A 214 -9.88 -9.64 6.73
C LEU A 214 -11.21 -9.30 7.41
N ARG A 215 -11.17 -8.77 8.64
CA ARG A 215 -12.39 -8.31 9.35
C ARG A 215 -13.11 -7.17 8.61
N ASN A 216 -12.42 -6.48 7.70
CA ASN A 216 -12.97 -5.37 6.93
C ASN A 216 -13.61 -5.85 5.61
N LEU A 217 -13.59 -7.16 5.34
CA LEU A 217 -14.38 -7.74 4.26
C LEU A 217 -15.86 -7.77 4.63
N ASP A 218 -16.70 -7.62 3.62
CA ASP A 218 -18.13 -7.81 3.79
C ASP A 218 -18.47 -9.32 3.96
N LYS A 219 -19.74 -9.59 4.29
CA LYS A 219 -20.21 -10.97 4.48
C LYS A 219 -19.99 -11.82 3.23
N ALA A 220 -20.09 -11.25 2.03
CA ALA A 220 -19.89 -11.97 0.78
C ALA A 220 -18.43 -12.41 0.62
N GLY A 221 -17.48 -11.50 0.85
CA GLY A 221 -16.05 -11.76 0.83
C GLY A 221 -15.62 -12.80 1.87
N LEU A 222 -16.10 -12.65 3.12
CA LEU A 222 -15.84 -13.63 4.18
C LEU A 222 -16.41 -15.01 3.84
N THR A 223 -17.61 -15.08 3.27
CA THR A 223 -18.23 -16.37 2.86
C THR A 223 -17.44 -17.03 1.74
N ARG A 224 -16.98 -16.24 0.76
CA ARG A 224 -16.20 -16.70 -0.37
C ARG A 224 -14.85 -17.27 0.08
N LEU A 225 -14.14 -16.56 0.97
CA LEU A 225 -12.89 -17.05 1.54
C LEU A 225 -13.11 -18.28 2.43
N ALA A 226 -14.18 -18.29 3.23
CA ALA A 226 -14.54 -19.43 4.07
C ALA A 226 -14.78 -20.72 3.25
N ALA A 227 -15.34 -20.62 2.05
CA ALA A 227 -15.57 -21.76 1.18
C ALA A 227 -14.27 -22.45 0.75
N GLU A 228 -13.23 -21.66 0.46
CA GLU A 228 -11.90 -22.18 0.13
C GLU A 228 -11.19 -22.75 1.37
N VAL A 229 -11.27 -22.04 2.50
CA VAL A 229 -10.63 -22.46 3.75
C VAL A 229 -11.14 -23.82 4.24
N ARG A 230 -12.41 -24.14 4.05
CA ARG A 230 -12.99 -25.45 4.41
C ARG A 230 -12.35 -26.63 3.65
N GLN A 231 -11.65 -26.38 2.55
CA GLN A 231 -10.97 -27.41 1.79
C GLN A 231 -9.61 -27.79 2.40
N HIS A 232 -9.09 -27.02 3.36
CA HIS A 232 -7.83 -27.30 4.05
C HIS A 232 -7.97 -28.31 5.18
N SER A 233 -6.83 -28.87 5.62
CA SER A 233 -6.83 -29.86 6.69
C SER A 233 -7.28 -29.26 8.04
N PRO A 234 -7.84 -30.07 8.97
CA PRO A 234 -8.17 -29.59 10.31
C PRO A 234 -6.99 -28.94 11.04
N GLU A 235 -5.77 -29.42 10.82
CA GLU A 235 -4.54 -28.87 11.41
C GLU A 235 -4.24 -27.46 10.88
N GLN A 236 -4.33 -27.25 9.57
CA GLN A 236 -4.13 -25.94 8.94
C GLN A 236 -5.18 -24.92 9.41
N ARG A 237 -6.44 -25.36 9.52
CA ARG A 237 -7.55 -24.52 10.00
C ARG A 237 -7.38 -24.15 11.47
N ALA A 238 -6.99 -25.10 12.31
CA ALA A 238 -6.72 -24.88 13.73
C ALA A 238 -5.52 -23.95 13.96
N HIS A 239 -4.45 -24.09 13.17
CA HIS A 239 -3.31 -23.17 13.22
C HIS A 239 -3.74 -21.73 12.97
N PHE A 240 -4.54 -21.50 11.92
CA PHE A 240 -5.01 -20.16 11.58
C PHE A 240 -6.05 -19.62 12.58
N ALA A 241 -6.93 -20.48 13.14
CA ALA A 241 -7.80 -20.13 14.25
C ALA A 241 -7.00 -19.60 15.45
N ALA A 242 -5.90 -20.28 15.81
CA ALA A 242 -5.04 -19.89 16.92
C ALA A 242 -4.38 -18.51 16.70
N ILE A 243 -3.97 -18.19 15.46
CA ILE A 243 -3.46 -16.86 15.14
C ILE A 243 -4.59 -15.82 15.24
N ALA A 244 -5.78 -16.11 14.72
CA ALA A 244 -6.93 -15.22 14.77
C ALA A 244 -7.39 -14.92 16.20
N GLU A 245 -7.30 -15.89 17.10
CA GLU A 245 -7.51 -15.72 18.55
C GLU A 245 -6.45 -14.81 19.16
N ARG A 246 -5.17 -15.06 18.87
CA ARG A 246 -4.04 -14.29 19.41
C ARG A 246 -4.11 -12.81 19.05
N VAL A 247 -4.51 -12.49 17.81
CA VAL A 247 -4.71 -11.10 17.37
C VAL A 247 -6.10 -10.54 17.70
N GLY A 248 -6.96 -11.32 18.36
CA GLY A 248 -8.25 -10.87 18.89
C GLY A 248 -9.31 -10.54 17.83
N VAL A 249 -9.28 -11.23 16.69
CA VAL A 249 -10.21 -10.96 15.57
C VAL A 249 -11.13 -12.13 15.23
N LEU A 250 -10.91 -13.34 15.79
CA LEU A 250 -11.67 -14.54 15.44
C LEU A 250 -13.20 -14.29 15.47
N ASP A 251 -13.73 -13.72 16.54
CA ASP A 251 -15.18 -13.44 16.69
C ASP A 251 -15.75 -12.46 15.65
N ARG A 252 -14.88 -11.71 14.97
CA ARG A 252 -15.25 -10.71 13.96
C ARG A 252 -15.13 -11.24 12.53
N LEU A 253 -14.68 -12.48 12.34
CA LEU A 253 -14.51 -13.09 11.01
C LEU A 253 -15.78 -13.80 10.50
N GLY A 254 -16.83 -13.90 11.32
CA GLY A 254 -18.14 -14.41 10.91
C GLY A 254 -18.07 -15.79 10.20
N PRO A 255 -18.52 -15.91 8.93
CA PRO A 255 -18.47 -17.18 8.19
C PRO A 255 -17.07 -17.80 8.08
N LEU A 256 -16.01 -16.98 8.11
CA LEU A 256 -14.64 -17.48 8.10
C LEU A 256 -14.28 -18.10 9.45
N ALA A 257 -14.67 -17.49 10.58
CA ALA A 257 -14.46 -18.09 11.91
C ALA A 257 -15.10 -19.48 12.02
N GLU A 258 -16.31 -19.64 11.49
CA GLU A 258 -17.00 -20.94 11.44
C GLU A 258 -16.23 -21.97 10.61
N ALA A 259 -15.64 -21.56 9.48
CA ALA A 259 -14.84 -22.43 8.64
C ALA A 259 -13.51 -22.87 9.30
N LEU A 260 -12.96 -22.03 10.19
CA LEU A 260 -11.74 -22.32 10.94
C LEU A 260 -11.95 -23.29 12.10
N ASN A 261 -13.13 -23.26 12.71
CA ASN A 261 -13.46 -24.04 13.90
C ASN A 261 -14.18 -25.37 13.60
N GLY A 262 -14.89 -25.48 12.46
CA GLY A 262 -15.41 -26.76 11.96
C GLY A 262 -14.31 -27.60 11.34
#